data_AF-A0A7Y7CHA1-F1
#
_entry.id   AF-A0A7Y7CHA1-F1
#
_cell.length_a   1.000
_cell.length_b   1.000
_cell.length_c   1.000
_cell.angle_alpha   90.00
_cell.angle_beta   90.00
_cell.angle_gamma   90.00
#
_symmetry.space_group_name_H-M   'P 1'
#
loop_
_entity.id
_entity.type
_entity.pdbx_description
1 polymer ?
#
loop_
_entity_poly.entity_id
_entity_poly.type
_entity_poly.pdbx_seq_one_letter_code
_entity_poly.pdbx_strand_id
1 'polypeptide(L)'
;MRKRGQQVFASSLILLISFFSLEVPKRAFRMYEKGDIEKTIEALDKSLEKDTLNPAANYLYSVLHIDTAYSDYDVDEAYDFVVKAIRQFKTVIDPKDLEDLKEVLVDSVHLEVQKDKVDALKFEMVRQIHTIDEYEAFIAKHNDALQIPNAIEGIHSIAFLGAQAIDTWQSYKEFIDEFPDAEQFNEADSLYKLLIYEERTADGKLDSYKSFLEEFPGTPYRDKIIPEIFKISTAT
;
A
#
# COMPACT_ATOMS: atom_id res chain seq x y z
N MET A 1 -76.98 25.43 -35.07
CA MET A 1 -75.70 25.09 -35.75
C MET A 1 -74.61 26.08 -35.34
N ARG A 2 -73.63 25.65 -34.53
CA ARG A 2 -72.26 26.18 -34.48
C ARG A 2 -71.43 25.28 -33.55
N LYS A 3 -70.56 24.45 -34.13
CA LYS A 3 -69.61 23.59 -33.40
C LYS A 3 -68.39 24.43 -33.00
N ARG A 4 -67.99 24.31 -31.73
CA ARG A 4 -66.70 24.83 -31.21
C ARG A 4 -65.57 23.93 -31.72
N GLY A 5 -64.58 24.51 -32.39
CA GLY A 5 -63.32 23.85 -32.70
C GLY A 5 -62.38 23.90 -31.50
N GLN A 6 -61.93 22.75 -31.02
CA GLN A 6 -60.79 22.66 -30.11
C GLN A 6 -59.52 22.57 -30.96
N GLN A 7 -58.61 23.51 -30.77
CA GLN A 7 -57.23 23.39 -31.27
C GLN A 7 -56.44 22.56 -30.26
N VAL A 8 -55.94 21.41 -30.69
CA VAL A 8 -55.01 20.58 -29.93
C VAL A 8 -53.60 21.10 -30.24
N PHE A 9 -52.96 21.73 -29.25
CA PHE A 9 -51.52 21.99 -29.30
C PHE A 9 -50.79 20.71 -28.88
N ALA A 10 -50.18 20.03 -29.85
CA ALA A 10 -49.23 18.97 -29.57
C ALA A 10 -47.87 19.60 -29.27
N SER A 11 -47.48 19.62 -28.00
CA SER A 11 -46.12 19.98 -27.59
C SER A 11 -45.21 18.76 -27.75
N SER A 12 -44.41 18.73 -28.82
CA SER A 12 -43.37 17.73 -29.01
C SER A 12 -42.19 18.03 -28.07
N LEU A 13 -42.01 17.19 -27.05
CA LEU A 13 -40.82 17.18 -26.21
C LEU A 13 -39.69 16.52 -27.02
N ILE A 14 -38.77 17.31 -27.57
CA ILE A 14 -37.56 16.80 -28.21
C ILE A 14 -36.60 16.41 -27.09
N LEU A 15 -36.47 15.11 -26.82
CA LEU A 15 -35.38 14.57 -26.03
C LEU A 15 -34.10 14.70 -26.88
N LEU A 16 -33.30 15.72 -26.61
CA LEU A 16 -31.93 15.82 -27.12
C LEU A 16 -31.10 14.73 -26.44
N ILE A 17 -31.09 13.53 -27.02
CA ILE A 17 -30.10 12.50 -26.70
C ILE A 17 -28.78 13.02 -27.26
N SER A 18 -28.05 13.78 -26.46
CA SER A 18 -26.67 14.14 -26.78
C SER A 18 -25.86 12.86 -26.63
N PHE A 19 -25.46 12.27 -27.76
CA PHE A 19 -24.42 11.25 -27.79
C PHE A 19 -23.11 11.96 -27.45
N PHE A 20 -22.82 12.12 -26.16
CA PHE A 20 -21.52 12.56 -25.70
C PHE A 20 -20.55 11.40 -25.95
N SER A 21 -19.75 11.50 -27.02
CA SER A 21 -18.62 10.61 -27.24
C SER A 21 -17.49 11.03 -26.30
N LEU A 22 -16.87 10.07 -25.62
CA LEU A 22 -15.71 10.31 -24.79
C LEU A 22 -14.60 10.99 -25.59
N GLU A 23 -13.94 11.99 -25.01
CA GLU A 23 -12.74 12.55 -25.62
C GLU A 23 -11.51 11.68 -25.32
N VAL A 24 -10.79 11.25 -26.36
CA VAL A 24 -9.48 10.57 -26.23
C VAL A 24 -8.38 11.46 -26.82
N PRO A 25 -7.37 11.90 -26.03
CA PRO A 25 -6.33 12.81 -26.49
C PRO A 25 -5.24 12.12 -27.33
N LYS A 26 -5.60 11.42 -28.42
CA LYS A 26 -4.65 10.69 -29.30
C LYS A 26 -3.47 11.54 -29.79
N ARG A 27 -3.62 12.88 -29.84
CA ARG A 27 -2.53 13.81 -30.15
C ARG A 27 -1.49 13.89 -29.03
N ALA A 28 -1.89 13.89 -27.76
CA ALA A 28 -0.98 13.94 -26.62
C ALA A 28 -0.10 12.68 -26.58
N PHE A 29 -0.67 11.49 -26.74
CA PHE A 29 0.09 10.23 -26.82
C PHE A 29 1.17 10.26 -27.92
N ARG A 30 0.81 10.72 -29.13
CA ARG A 30 1.77 10.87 -30.24
C ARG A 30 2.86 11.92 -29.99
N MET A 31 2.61 12.92 -29.13
CA MET A 31 3.60 13.92 -28.75
C MET A 31 4.55 13.34 -27.70
N TYR A 32 4.00 12.59 -26.75
CA TYR A 32 4.75 11.86 -25.73
C TYR A 32 5.71 10.84 -26.37
N GLU A 33 5.23 10.04 -27.32
CA GLU A 33 6.06 9.08 -28.08
C GLU A 33 7.24 9.73 -28.81
N LYS A 34 7.15 11.04 -29.12
CA LYS A 34 8.22 11.81 -29.77
C LYS A 34 9.15 12.51 -28.77
N GLY A 35 8.89 12.38 -27.47
CA GLY A 35 9.61 13.08 -26.40
C GLY A 35 9.26 14.57 -26.29
N ASP A 36 8.16 15.02 -26.90
CA ASP A 36 7.72 16.42 -26.83
C ASP A 36 6.83 16.64 -25.59
N ILE A 37 7.47 16.69 -24.42
CA ILE A 37 6.79 16.75 -23.11
C ILE A 37 5.94 18.02 -22.97
N GLU A 38 6.46 19.18 -23.36
CA GLU A 38 5.74 20.47 -23.28
C GLU A 38 4.42 20.42 -24.07
N LYS A 39 4.46 19.97 -25.33
CA LYS A 39 3.23 19.86 -26.14
C LYS A 39 2.31 18.73 -25.68
N THR A 40 2.85 17.70 -25.04
CA THR A 40 2.04 16.64 -24.43
C THR A 40 1.16 17.21 -23.34
N ILE A 41 1.74 17.97 -22.40
CA ILE A 41 1.02 18.61 -21.29
C ILE A 41 -0.02 19.59 -21.83
N GLU A 42 0.36 20.46 -22.78
CA GLU A 42 -0.58 21.40 -23.41
C GLU A 42 -1.79 20.68 -24.04
N ALA A 43 -1.58 19.53 -24.66
CA ALA A 43 -2.64 18.73 -25.26
C ALA A 43 -3.50 18.00 -24.21
N LEU A 44 -2.91 17.58 -23.08
CA LEU A 44 -3.62 16.94 -21.98
C LEU A 44 -4.50 17.93 -21.22
N ASP A 45 -3.98 19.11 -20.89
CA ASP A 45 -4.72 20.16 -20.19
C ASP A 45 -5.96 20.58 -20.97
N LYS A 46 -5.80 20.86 -22.27
CA LYS A 46 -6.94 21.18 -23.15
C LYS A 46 -7.98 20.06 -23.21
N SER A 47 -7.53 18.81 -23.11
CA SER A 47 -8.43 17.65 -23.12
C SER A 47 -9.23 17.56 -21.82
N LEU A 48 -8.59 17.79 -20.67
CA LEU A 48 -9.24 17.81 -19.36
C LEU A 48 -10.15 19.03 -19.14
N GLU A 49 -9.82 20.18 -19.74
CA GLU A 49 -10.69 21.36 -19.77
C GLU A 49 -12.00 21.10 -20.53
N LYS A 50 -11.92 20.33 -21.62
CA LYS A 50 -13.08 19.99 -22.45
C LYS A 50 -13.90 18.85 -21.87
N ASP A 51 -13.24 17.84 -21.32
CA ASP A 51 -13.87 16.69 -20.69
C ASP A 51 -13.12 16.25 -19.42
N THR A 52 -13.71 16.54 -18.27
CA THR A 52 -13.14 16.13 -16.97
C THR A 52 -13.18 14.61 -16.74
N LEU A 53 -14.03 13.88 -17.46
CA LEU A 53 -14.14 12.43 -17.42
C LEU A 53 -13.27 11.82 -18.54
N ASN A 54 -11.96 11.88 -18.39
CA ASN A 54 -11.03 11.45 -19.43
C ASN A 54 -10.00 10.45 -18.88
N PRO A 55 -10.31 9.14 -18.87
CA PRO A 55 -9.40 8.13 -18.32
C PRO A 55 -8.07 8.08 -19.08
N ALA A 56 -8.07 8.35 -20.39
CA ALA A 56 -6.85 8.36 -21.18
C ALA A 56 -5.92 9.54 -20.84
N ALA A 57 -6.47 10.74 -20.60
CA ALA A 57 -5.67 11.88 -20.16
C ALA A 57 -5.05 11.62 -18.77
N ASN A 58 -5.83 11.10 -17.82
CA ASN A 58 -5.32 10.79 -16.49
C ASN A 58 -4.28 9.66 -16.55
N TYR A 59 -4.46 8.64 -17.40
CA TYR A 59 -3.44 7.60 -17.61
C TYR A 59 -2.12 8.19 -18.12
N LEU A 60 -2.15 9.04 -19.15
CA LEU A 60 -0.92 9.62 -19.69
C LEU A 60 -0.24 10.56 -18.70
N TYR A 61 -1.01 11.29 -17.88
CA TYR A 61 -0.44 12.05 -16.76
C TYR A 61 0.28 11.15 -15.75
N SER A 62 -0.31 10.00 -15.39
CA SER A 62 0.38 9.03 -14.52
C SER A 62 1.70 8.56 -15.11
N VAL A 63 1.73 8.28 -16.42
CA VAL A 63 2.94 7.87 -17.13
C VAL A 63 3.99 8.98 -17.11
N LEU A 64 3.60 10.24 -17.38
CA LEU A 64 4.49 11.41 -17.36
C LEU A 64 5.12 11.63 -15.99
N HIS A 65 4.32 11.55 -14.92
CA HIS A 65 4.78 11.80 -13.55
C HIS A 65 5.82 10.79 -13.05
N ILE A 66 6.00 9.65 -13.74
CA ILE A 66 7.11 8.71 -13.48
C ILE A 66 8.11 8.61 -14.64
N ASP A 67 8.07 9.54 -15.59
CA ASP A 67 9.09 9.72 -16.62
C ASP A 67 10.16 10.67 -16.08
N THR A 68 11.42 10.21 -16.02
CA THR A 68 12.54 11.00 -15.50
C THR A 68 12.91 12.19 -16.39
N ALA A 69 12.38 12.26 -17.61
CA ALA A 69 12.50 13.43 -18.48
C ALA A 69 11.51 14.55 -18.12
N TYR A 70 10.46 14.25 -17.34
CA TYR A 70 9.48 15.24 -16.91
C TYR A 70 9.98 16.00 -15.68
N SER A 71 9.91 17.33 -15.73
CA SER A 71 10.41 18.19 -14.63
C SER A 71 9.64 18.02 -13.34
N ASP A 72 8.35 17.68 -13.45
CA ASP A 72 7.43 17.54 -12.32
C ASP A 72 7.22 16.04 -12.02
N TYR A 73 8.29 15.26 -12.14
CA TYR A 73 8.33 13.86 -11.71
C TYR A 73 7.85 13.78 -10.25
N ASP A 74 6.76 13.05 -10.03
CA ASP A 74 6.24 12.78 -8.70
C ASP A 74 5.43 11.48 -8.69
N VAL A 75 5.89 10.52 -7.89
CA VAL A 75 5.28 9.20 -7.81
C VAL A 75 3.91 9.25 -7.13
N ASP A 76 3.70 10.19 -6.20
CA ASP A 76 2.41 10.32 -5.51
C ASP A 76 1.32 10.87 -6.45
N GLU A 77 1.65 11.87 -7.26
CA GLU A 77 0.78 12.43 -8.30
C GLU A 77 0.48 11.37 -9.36
N ALA A 78 1.50 10.59 -9.76
CA ALA A 78 1.31 9.49 -10.69
C ALA A 78 0.26 8.48 -10.19
N TYR A 79 0.26 8.19 -8.88
CA TYR A 79 -0.70 7.30 -8.25
C TYR A 79 -2.12 7.88 -8.30
N ASP A 80 -2.27 9.14 -7.91
CA ASP A 80 -3.56 9.83 -7.91
C ASP A 80 -4.18 9.85 -9.32
N PHE A 81 -3.35 10.07 -10.34
CA PHE A 81 -3.76 10.04 -11.74
C PHE A 81 -4.17 8.64 -12.21
N VAL A 82 -3.42 7.57 -11.92
CA VAL A 82 -3.80 6.22 -12.38
C VAL A 82 -5.03 5.70 -11.65
N VAL A 83 -5.17 5.95 -10.35
CA VAL A 83 -6.39 5.59 -9.60
C VAL A 83 -7.60 6.33 -10.15
N LYS A 84 -7.44 7.61 -10.50
CA LYS A 84 -8.50 8.38 -11.16
C LYS A 84 -8.82 7.82 -12.55
N ALA A 85 -7.83 7.44 -13.34
CA ALA A 85 -8.02 6.81 -14.64
C ALA A 85 -8.78 5.47 -14.53
N ILE A 86 -8.38 4.58 -13.61
CA ILE A 86 -9.06 3.30 -13.32
C ILE A 86 -10.53 3.53 -12.96
N ARG A 87 -10.79 4.47 -12.04
CA ARG A 87 -12.15 4.80 -11.61
C ARG A 87 -12.99 5.33 -12.78
N GLN A 88 -12.46 6.22 -13.60
CA GLN A 88 -13.19 6.78 -14.75
C GLN A 88 -13.41 5.73 -15.84
N PHE A 89 -12.42 4.90 -16.13
CA PHE A 89 -12.52 3.82 -17.10
C PHE A 89 -13.67 2.86 -16.76
N LYS A 90 -13.84 2.51 -15.47
CA LYS A 90 -14.94 1.66 -14.99
C LYS A 90 -16.35 2.24 -15.25
N THR A 91 -16.45 3.54 -15.58
CA THR A 91 -17.74 4.18 -15.91
C THR A 91 -18.02 4.23 -17.42
N VAL A 92 -17.06 3.87 -18.27
CA VAL A 92 -17.21 3.86 -19.73
C VAL A 92 -17.94 2.58 -20.14
N ILE A 93 -19.08 2.74 -20.82
CA ILE A 93 -19.96 1.62 -21.21
C ILE A 93 -20.06 1.51 -22.73
N ASP A 94 -19.88 2.62 -23.46
CA ASP A 94 -20.02 2.63 -24.92
C ASP A 94 -18.88 1.81 -25.57
N PRO A 95 -19.19 0.79 -26.39
CA PRO A 95 -18.18 -0.06 -27.02
C PRO A 95 -17.21 0.69 -27.93
N LYS A 96 -17.66 1.78 -28.56
CA LYS A 96 -16.79 2.59 -29.43
C LYS A 96 -15.80 3.38 -28.60
N ASP A 97 -16.24 3.98 -27.50
CA ASP A 97 -15.35 4.70 -26.58
C ASP A 97 -14.32 3.74 -25.97
N LEU A 98 -14.72 2.51 -25.62
CA LEU A 98 -13.79 1.47 -25.16
C LEU A 98 -12.75 1.08 -26.23
N GLU A 99 -13.15 0.98 -27.50
CA GLU A 99 -12.21 0.71 -28.60
C GLU A 99 -11.26 1.88 -28.82
N ASP A 100 -11.76 3.12 -28.78
CA ASP A 100 -10.95 4.34 -28.92
C ASP A 100 -9.92 4.48 -27.79
N LEU A 101 -10.26 4.07 -26.56
CA LEU A 101 -9.34 4.02 -25.42
C LEU A 101 -8.28 2.92 -25.58
N LYS A 102 -8.69 1.75 -26.07
CA LYS A 102 -7.78 0.62 -26.31
C LYS A 102 -6.71 0.95 -27.35
N GLU A 103 -7.03 1.76 -28.36
CA GLU A 103 -6.05 2.22 -29.36
C GLU A 103 -4.86 2.99 -28.74
N VAL A 104 -5.05 3.59 -27.56
CA VAL A 104 -3.99 4.30 -26.81
C VAL A 104 -3.55 3.54 -25.56
N LEU A 105 -3.76 2.22 -25.54
CA LEU A 105 -3.41 1.33 -24.43
C LEU A 105 -4.09 1.69 -23.11
N VAL A 106 -5.32 2.21 -23.16
CA VAL A 106 -6.12 2.48 -21.98
C VAL A 106 -7.20 1.41 -21.89
N ASP A 107 -6.85 0.31 -21.24
CA ASP A 107 -7.76 -0.77 -20.87
C ASP A 107 -7.47 -1.23 -19.44
N SER A 108 -8.29 -2.15 -18.91
CA SER A 108 -8.13 -2.63 -17.54
C SER A 108 -6.75 -3.23 -17.27
N VAL A 109 -6.11 -3.86 -18.25
CA VAL A 109 -4.81 -4.51 -18.05
C VAL A 109 -3.72 -3.45 -17.96
N HIS A 110 -3.67 -2.52 -18.90
CA HIS A 110 -2.63 -1.50 -18.94
C HIS A 110 -2.73 -0.49 -17.79
N LEU A 111 -3.95 -0.21 -17.33
CA LEU A 111 -4.18 0.65 -16.17
C LEU A 111 -3.65 0.01 -14.87
N GLU A 112 -3.92 -1.28 -14.64
CA GLU A 112 -3.40 -1.99 -13.48
C GLU A 112 -1.87 -2.16 -13.58
N VAL A 113 -1.32 -2.45 -14.77
CA VAL A 113 0.14 -2.49 -14.98
C VAL A 113 0.81 -1.15 -14.64
N GLN A 114 0.18 -0.03 -15.02
CA GLN A 114 0.71 1.29 -14.67
C GLN A 114 0.60 1.54 -13.16
N LYS A 115 -0.49 1.13 -12.52
CA LYS A 115 -0.65 1.24 -11.07
C LYS A 115 0.41 0.42 -10.34
N ASP A 116 0.62 -0.85 -10.72
CA ASP A 116 1.65 -1.72 -10.16
C ASP A 116 3.07 -1.12 -10.31
N LYS A 117 3.33 -0.45 -11.44
CA LYS A 117 4.59 0.26 -11.68
C LYS A 117 4.77 1.45 -10.72
N VAL A 118 3.72 2.24 -10.51
CA VAL A 118 3.73 3.36 -9.56
C VAL A 118 3.90 2.86 -8.13
N ASP A 119 3.17 1.81 -7.74
CA ASP A 119 3.26 1.17 -6.43
C ASP A 119 4.69 0.67 -6.16
N ALA A 120 5.32 0.03 -7.14
CA ALA A 120 6.71 -0.42 -7.04
C ALA A 120 7.68 0.75 -6.83
N LEU A 121 7.53 1.84 -7.58
CA LEU A 121 8.36 3.04 -7.42
C LEU A 121 8.18 3.67 -6.05
N LYS A 122 6.94 3.80 -5.57
CA LYS A 122 6.66 4.35 -4.25
C LYS A 122 7.27 3.49 -3.15
N PHE A 123 7.16 2.17 -3.28
CA PHE A 123 7.76 1.24 -2.33
C PHE A 123 9.28 1.37 -2.26
N GLU A 124 9.97 1.58 -3.40
CA GLU A 124 11.41 1.82 -3.38
C GLU A 124 11.79 3.12 -2.65
N MET A 125 10.97 4.18 -2.75
CA MET A 125 11.16 5.40 -1.96
C MET A 125 10.98 5.13 -0.46
N VAL A 126 9.92 4.39 -0.09
CA VAL A 126 9.62 4.00 1.29
C VAL A 126 10.77 3.16 1.87
N ARG A 127 11.33 2.22 1.09
CA ARG A 127 12.50 1.42 1.48
C ARG A 127 13.76 2.24 1.70
N GLN A 128 13.92 3.37 1.02
CA GLN A 128 15.07 4.26 1.24
C GLN A 128 14.94 5.07 2.52
N ILE A 129 13.71 5.47 2.89
CA ILE A 129 13.45 6.18 4.15
C ILE A 129 13.49 5.21 5.33
N HIS A 130 12.94 4.00 5.15
CA HIS A 130 13.03 2.86 6.06
C HIS A 130 12.57 3.18 7.50
N THR A 131 11.33 3.66 7.62
CA THR A 131 10.67 3.89 8.93
C THR A 131 9.31 3.19 8.97
N ILE A 132 8.84 2.86 10.17
CA ILE A 132 7.52 2.23 10.36
C ILE A 132 6.42 3.12 9.77
N ASP A 133 6.41 4.41 10.10
CA ASP A 133 5.42 5.38 9.61
C ASP A 133 5.29 5.40 8.08
N GLU A 134 6.41 5.34 7.36
CA GLU A 134 6.39 5.33 5.88
C GLU A 134 5.88 4.00 5.32
N TYR A 135 6.23 2.86 5.94
CA TYR A 135 5.67 1.57 5.53
C TYR A 135 4.17 1.49 5.80
N GLU A 136 3.71 1.99 6.96
CA GLU A 136 2.28 2.05 7.29
C GLU A 136 1.51 2.96 6.34
N ALA A 137 2.06 4.15 6.04
CA ALA A 137 1.47 5.07 5.07
C ALA A 137 1.36 4.44 3.67
N PHE A 138 2.39 3.69 3.24
CA PHE A 138 2.36 2.94 2.00
C PHE A 138 1.25 1.89 1.99
N ILE A 139 1.17 1.03 3.02
CA ILE A 139 0.14 -0.02 3.12
C ILE A 139 -1.27 0.60 3.11
N ALA A 140 -1.46 1.74 3.77
CA ALA A 140 -2.75 2.41 3.82
C ALA A 140 -3.18 2.98 2.46
N LYS A 141 -2.26 3.65 1.74
CA LYS A 141 -2.55 4.32 0.46
C LYS A 141 -2.54 3.36 -0.73
N HIS A 142 -1.63 2.38 -0.75
CA HIS A 142 -1.39 1.39 -1.81
C HIS A 142 -1.85 -0.01 -1.35
N ASN A 143 -3.09 -0.11 -0.87
CA ASN A 143 -3.60 -1.27 -0.10
C ASN A 143 -3.83 -2.58 -0.88
N ASP A 144 -3.60 -2.56 -2.19
CA ASP A 144 -3.64 -3.71 -3.09
C ASP A 144 -2.30 -3.91 -3.83
N ALA A 145 -1.26 -3.19 -3.43
CA ALA A 145 0.07 -3.32 -4.01
C ALA A 145 0.71 -4.67 -3.70
N LEU A 146 1.46 -5.20 -4.68
CA LEU A 146 2.19 -6.46 -4.55
C LEU A 146 3.30 -6.41 -3.49
N GLN A 147 3.73 -5.21 -3.08
CA GLN A 147 4.83 -4.98 -2.15
C GLN A 147 4.40 -4.97 -0.67
N ILE A 148 3.11 -5.08 -0.36
CA ILE A 148 2.61 -5.09 1.03
C ILE A 148 3.33 -6.13 1.93
N PRO A 149 3.56 -7.39 1.50
CA PRO A 149 4.29 -8.35 2.32
C PRO A 149 5.70 -7.84 2.70
N ASN A 150 6.42 -7.26 1.73
CA ASN A 150 7.76 -6.71 1.97
C ASN A 150 7.71 -5.45 2.87
N ALA A 151 6.64 -4.66 2.81
CA ALA A 151 6.45 -3.51 3.71
C ALA A 151 6.25 -3.97 5.16
N ILE A 152 5.44 -5.02 5.37
CA ILE A 152 5.22 -5.66 6.67
C ILE A 152 6.53 -6.24 7.22
N GLU A 153 7.31 -6.94 6.38
CA GLU A 153 8.65 -7.41 6.77
C GLU A 153 9.59 -6.27 7.18
N GLY A 154 9.51 -5.12 6.50
CA GLY A 154 10.24 -3.92 6.86
C GLY A 154 9.88 -3.41 8.26
N ILE A 155 8.58 -3.36 8.60
CA ILE A 155 8.08 -3.00 9.93
C ILE A 155 8.60 -3.97 10.98
N HIS A 156 8.46 -5.27 10.75
CA HIS A 156 8.95 -6.30 11.67
C HIS A 156 10.46 -6.17 11.91
N SER A 157 11.24 -5.94 10.85
CA SER A 157 12.68 -5.77 10.97
C SER A 157 13.05 -4.55 11.81
N ILE A 158 12.37 -3.42 11.63
CA ILE A 158 12.63 -2.20 12.42
C ILE A 158 12.24 -2.42 13.88
N ALA A 159 11.07 -3.01 14.14
CA ALA A 159 10.60 -3.28 15.48
C ALA A 159 11.53 -4.24 16.24
N PHE A 160 12.01 -5.30 15.57
CA PHE A 160 12.96 -6.24 16.16
C PHE A 160 14.31 -5.57 16.48
N LEU A 161 14.84 -4.74 15.57
CA LEU A 161 16.04 -3.95 15.83
C LEU A 161 15.85 -2.99 17.02
N GLY A 162 14.65 -2.42 17.17
CA GLY A 162 14.28 -1.65 18.36
C GLY A 162 14.33 -2.47 19.64
N ALA A 163 13.77 -3.69 19.63
CA ALA A 163 13.83 -4.60 20.76
C ALA A 163 15.28 -5.01 21.11
N GLN A 164 16.12 -5.25 20.09
CA GLN A 164 17.55 -5.55 20.25
C GLN A 164 18.36 -4.36 20.79
N ALA A 165 17.99 -3.13 20.44
CA ALA A 165 18.66 -1.95 20.96
C ALA A 165 18.38 -1.71 22.45
N ILE A 166 17.18 -2.07 22.92
CA ILE A 166 16.79 -2.00 24.33
C ILE A 166 17.34 -3.20 25.11
N ASP A 167 17.32 -4.38 24.50
CA ASP A 167 17.85 -5.65 24.99
C ASP A 167 17.35 -6.07 26.39
N THR A 168 16.03 -6.02 26.56
CA THR A 168 15.35 -6.47 27.79
C THR A 168 14.34 -7.57 27.47
N TRP A 169 14.03 -8.44 28.42
CA TRP A 169 12.99 -9.44 28.17
C TRP A 169 11.64 -8.78 27.85
N GLN A 170 11.35 -7.61 28.42
CA GLN A 170 10.14 -6.83 28.14
C GLN A 170 10.07 -6.39 26.69
N SER A 171 11.16 -5.84 26.13
CA SER A 171 11.18 -5.37 24.75
C SER A 171 11.01 -6.52 23.74
N TYR A 172 11.61 -7.67 23.99
CA TYR A 172 11.35 -8.86 23.16
C TYR A 172 9.93 -9.40 23.36
N LYS A 173 9.37 -9.33 24.57
CA LYS A 173 8.00 -9.75 24.84
C LYS A 173 6.98 -8.89 24.09
N GLU A 174 7.18 -7.57 24.10
CA GLU A 174 6.39 -6.61 23.33
C GLU A 174 6.42 -6.96 21.83
N PHE A 175 7.62 -7.17 21.27
CA PHE A 175 7.78 -7.58 19.87
C PHE A 175 7.03 -8.88 19.53
N ILE A 176 7.17 -9.92 20.36
CA ILE A 176 6.52 -11.24 20.17
C ILE A 176 4.99 -11.11 20.19
N ASP A 177 4.47 -10.26 21.08
CA ASP A 177 3.03 -10.05 21.22
C ASP A 177 2.45 -9.24 20.06
N GLU A 178 3.20 -8.27 19.58
CA GLU A 178 2.79 -7.41 18.48
C GLU A 178 2.92 -8.11 17.11
N PHE A 179 3.96 -8.92 16.92
CA PHE A 179 4.30 -9.54 15.64
C PHE A 179 4.47 -11.07 15.74
N PRO A 180 3.38 -11.83 16.01
CA PRO A 180 3.44 -13.28 16.18
C PRO A 180 3.84 -14.05 14.92
N ASP A 181 3.63 -13.45 13.74
CA ASP A 181 3.94 -14.05 12.44
C ASP A 181 5.26 -13.53 11.83
N ALA A 182 6.04 -12.72 12.58
CA ALA A 182 7.32 -12.21 12.10
C ALA A 182 8.36 -13.32 11.94
N GLU A 183 9.25 -13.20 10.94
CA GLU A 183 10.36 -14.14 10.75
C GLU A 183 11.30 -14.18 11.96
N GLN A 184 11.45 -13.04 12.66
CA GLN A 184 12.28 -12.88 13.85
C GLN A 184 11.63 -13.44 15.12
N PHE A 185 10.39 -13.92 15.07
CA PHE A 185 9.64 -14.38 16.24
C PHE A 185 10.43 -15.40 17.09
N ASN A 186 10.96 -16.45 16.45
CA ASN A 186 11.67 -17.51 17.17
C ASN A 186 12.96 -17.02 17.84
N GLU A 187 13.64 -16.05 17.22
CA GLU A 187 14.84 -15.42 17.79
C GLU A 187 14.45 -14.54 18.99
N ALA A 188 13.46 -13.67 18.82
CA ALA A 188 12.93 -12.84 19.90
C ALA A 188 12.44 -13.68 21.08
N ASP A 189 11.72 -14.77 20.83
CA ASP A 189 11.22 -15.70 21.85
C ASP A 189 12.37 -16.40 22.60
N SER A 190 13.44 -16.76 21.90
CA SER A 190 14.64 -17.32 22.53
C SER A 190 15.33 -16.30 23.43
N LEU A 191 15.46 -15.05 22.98
CA LEU A 191 16.05 -13.95 23.75
C LEU A 191 15.20 -13.56 24.97
N TYR A 192 13.88 -13.45 24.78
CA TYR A 192 12.91 -13.26 25.85
C TYR A 192 13.08 -14.31 26.96
N LYS A 193 13.06 -15.60 26.57
CA LYS A 193 13.21 -16.73 27.52
C LYS A 193 14.56 -16.69 28.24
N LEU A 194 15.64 -16.34 27.55
CA LEU A 194 16.98 -16.24 28.14
C LEU A 194 17.04 -15.12 29.17
N LEU A 195 16.66 -13.90 28.79
CA LEU A 195 16.80 -12.72 29.62
C LEU A 195 15.89 -12.77 30.84
N ILE A 196 14.67 -13.28 30.70
CA ILE A 196 13.77 -13.44 31.86
C ILE A 196 14.30 -14.49 32.84
N TYR A 197 14.93 -15.57 32.35
CA TYR A 197 15.59 -16.54 33.20
C TYR A 197 16.75 -15.91 33.97
N GLU A 198 17.64 -15.21 33.27
CA GLU A 198 18.81 -14.57 33.88
C GLU A 198 18.40 -13.53 34.92
N GLU A 199 17.43 -12.66 34.62
CA GLU A 199 16.95 -11.64 35.55
C GLU A 199 16.29 -12.25 36.78
N ARG A 200 15.37 -13.21 36.60
CA ARG A 200 14.59 -13.79 37.70
C ARG A 200 15.41 -14.68 38.61
N THR A 201 16.56 -15.16 38.15
CA THR A 201 17.44 -16.07 38.91
C THR A 201 18.80 -15.47 39.27
N ALA A 202 19.02 -14.18 38.96
CA ALA A 202 20.30 -13.49 39.15
C ALA A 202 20.83 -13.54 40.59
N ASP A 203 19.96 -13.61 41.60
CA ASP A 203 20.36 -13.67 43.00
C ASP A 203 20.82 -15.07 43.47
N GLY A 204 20.66 -16.09 42.62
CA GLY A 204 21.07 -17.47 42.87
C GLY A 204 20.36 -18.13 44.06
N LYS A 205 19.23 -17.59 44.53
CA LYS A 205 18.54 -18.14 45.72
C LYS A 205 17.59 -19.27 45.36
N LEU A 206 17.42 -20.18 46.32
CA LEU A 206 16.51 -21.32 46.23
C LEU A 206 15.07 -20.89 45.87
N ASP A 207 14.57 -19.84 46.54
CA ASP A 207 13.21 -19.36 46.32
C ASP A 207 13.02 -18.79 44.91
N SER A 208 13.98 -18.00 44.41
CA SER A 208 13.96 -17.44 43.05
C SER A 208 13.91 -18.54 41.98
N TYR A 209 14.72 -19.59 42.12
CA TYR A 209 14.69 -20.73 41.21
C TYR A 209 13.36 -21.50 41.25
N LYS A 210 12.81 -21.73 42.45
CA LYS A 210 11.51 -22.41 42.61
C LYS A 210 10.39 -21.60 41.99
N SER A 211 10.28 -20.32 42.33
CA SER A 211 9.27 -19.42 41.77
C SER A 211 9.38 -19.32 40.25
N PHE A 212 10.60 -19.28 39.69
CA PHE A 212 10.78 -19.30 38.25
C PHE A 212 10.25 -20.58 37.58
N LEU A 213 10.51 -21.76 38.16
CA LEU A 213 9.98 -23.03 37.62
C LEU A 213 8.46 -23.18 37.80
N GLU A 214 7.88 -22.51 38.79
CA GLU A 214 6.43 -22.44 39.00
C GLU A 214 5.76 -21.52 37.98
N GLU A 215 6.34 -20.34 37.72
CA GLU A 215 5.81 -19.36 36.77
C GLU A 215 6.05 -19.79 35.30
N PHE A 216 7.19 -20.43 35.01
CA PHE A 216 7.59 -20.86 33.67
C PHE A 216 7.84 -22.38 33.61
N PRO A 217 6.80 -23.22 33.76
CA PRO A 217 6.97 -24.67 33.84
C PRO A 217 7.54 -25.29 32.55
N GLY A 218 7.33 -24.66 31.39
CA GLY A 218 7.87 -25.08 30.09
C GLY A 218 9.23 -24.47 29.73
N THR A 219 9.93 -23.83 30.67
CA THR A 219 11.20 -23.16 30.40
C THR A 219 12.29 -24.12 29.87
N PRO A 220 13.07 -23.73 28.84
CA PRO A 220 14.19 -24.53 28.35
C PRO A 220 15.36 -24.59 29.35
N TYR A 221 15.33 -23.78 30.42
CA TYR A 221 16.40 -23.70 31.42
C TYR A 221 16.21 -24.65 32.61
N ARG A 222 15.17 -25.48 32.61
CA ARG A 222 14.87 -26.43 33.70
C ARG A 222 16.09 -27.28 34.07
N ASP A 223 16.79 -27.83 33.07
CA ASP A 223 17.95 -28.70 33.29
C ASP A 223 19.17 -27.95 33.86
N LYS A 224 19.22 -26.62 33.73
CA LYS A 224 20.22 -25.77 34.40
C LYS A 224 19.83 -25.44 35.84
N ILE A 225 18.53 -25.28 36.11
CA ILE A 225 18.01 -24.83 37.41
C ILE A 225 17.98 -25.96 38.44
N ILE A 226 17.58 -27.16 38.05
CA ILE A 226 17.44 -28.30 38.99
C ILE A 226 18.75 -28.63 39.74
N PRO A 227 19.93 -28.67 39.09
CA PRO A 227 21.19 -28.89 39.80
C PRO A 227 21.51 -27.79 40.83
N GLU A 228 21.23 -26.52 40.53
CA GLU A 228 21.46 -25.41 41.46
C GLU A 228 20.55 -25.51 42.70
N ILE A 229 19.28 -25.86 42.50
CA ILE A 229 18.34 -26.15 43.60
C ILE A 229 18.86 -27.27 44.50
N PHE A 230 19.31 -28.40 43.91
CA PHE A 230 19.83 -29.53 44.67
C PHE A 230 21.05 -29.13 45.51
N LYS A 231 22.03 -28.48 44.87
CA LYS A 231 23.25 -27.99 45.52
C LYS A 231 22.96 -27.10 46.73
N ILE A 232 22.06 -26.12 46.58
CA ILE A 232 21.68 -25.22 47.69
C ILE A 232 20.96 -26.01 48.79
N SER A 233 20.06 -26.92 48.43
CA SER A 233 19.26 -27.70 49.38
C SER A 233 20.08 -28.72 50.17
N THR A 234 21.20 -29.23 49.63
CA THR A 234 22.06 -30.21 50.32
C THR A 234 23.26 -29.60 51.04
N ALA A 235 23.53 -28.32 50.82
CA ALA A 235 24.60 -27.60 51.50
C ALA A 235 24.19 -27.07 52.90
N THR A 236 22.93 -27.27 53.27
CA THR A 236 22.33 -26.88 54.57
C THR A 236 22.16 -28.12 55.45
#